data_AF-A0A532E944-F1
#
_entry.id   AF-A0A532E944-F1
#
_cell.length_a   1.000
_cell.length_b   1.000
_cell.length_c   1.000
_cell.angle_alpha   90.00
_cell.angle_beta   90.00
_cell.angle_gamma   90.00
#
_symmetry.space_group_name_H-M   'P 1'
#
loop_
_entity.id
_entity.type
_entity.pdbx_description
1 polymer ?
#
loop_
_entity_poly.entity_id
_entity_poly.type
_entity_poly.pdbx_seq_one_letter_code
_entity_poly.pdbx_strand_id
1 'polypeptide(L)'
;MTTNGSAKRIRIKVGGIQLEAELKSTRTAEELYQALPAEGPLNVWGEEFYFKIPGVKDHRETATTQVKVGDVAFWGAGQVLAIFFGRTP
;
A
#
# COMPACT_ATOMS: atom_id res chain seq x y z
N MET A 1 -5.35 -26.24 2.39
CA MET A 1 -3.95 -25.88 2.72
C MET A 1 -3.92 -24.40 3.05
N THR A 2 -4.13 -24.05 4.32
CA THR A 2 -4.09 -22.66 4.80
C THR A 2 -2.64 -22.38 5.16
N THR A 3 -1.90 -21.72 4.27
CA THR A 3 -0.62 -21.13 4.61
C THR A 3 -0.88 -20.06 5.66
N ASN A 4 -0.54 -20.38 6.91
CA ASN A 4 -0.52 -19.45 8.02
C ASN A 4 0.68 -18.51 7.82
N GLY A 5 0.61 -17.65 6.80
CA GLY A 5 1.60 -16.60 6.57
C GLY A 5 1.41 -15.54 7.65
N SER A 6 2.40 -15.36 8.51
CA SER A 6 2.40 -14.30 9.51
C SER A 6 2.12 -12.96 8.82
N ALA A 7 1.12 -12.21 9.30
CA ALA A 7 0.81 -10.89 8.78
C ALA A 7 2.10 -10.03 8.77
N LYS A 8 2.52 -9.58 7.59
CA LYS A 8 3.69 -8.72 7.47
C LYS A 8 3.31 -7.31 7.85
N ARG A 9 4.19 -6.60 8.54
CA ARG A 9 4.01 -5.19 8.89
C ARG A 9 5.04 -4.35 8.18
N ILE A 10 4.60 -3.19 7.69
CA ILE A 10 5.47 -2.18 7.12
C ILE A 10 5.36 -0.90 7.93
N ARG A 11 6.42 -0.11 7.87
CA ARG A 11 6.48 1.21 8.48
C ARG A 11 6.51 2.26 7.37
N ILE A 12 5.62 3.22 7.46
CA ILE A 12 5.52 4.33 6.51
C ILE A 12 5.91 5.60 7.25
N LYS A 13 6.81 6.38 6.66
CA LYS A 13 7.23 7.67 7.20
C LYS A 13 6.85 8.77 6.21
N VAL A 14 6.13 9.78 6.69
CA VAL A 14 5.72 10.95 5.90
C VAL A 14 6.02 12.19 6.72
N GLY A 15 7.02 12.97 6.28
CA GLY A 15 7.54 14.08 7.08
C GLY A 15 8.00 13.61 8.47
N GLY A 16 7.45 14.22 9.53
CA GLY A 16 7.72 13.84 10.92
C GLY A 16 6.79 12.74 11.48
N ILE A 17 5.84 12.24 10.68
CA ILE A 17 4.84 11.26 11.13
C ILE A 17 5.30 9.84 10.74
N GLN A 18 5.08 8.90 11.64
CA GLN A 18 5.31 7.48 11.41
C GLN A 18 4.01 6.70 11.57
N LEU A 19 3.70 5.86 10.60
CA LEU A 19 2.53 4.98 10.57
C LEU A 19 3.00 3.53 10.44
N GLU A 20 2.18 2.61 10.92
CA GLU A 20 2.35 1.17 10.69
C GLU A 20 1.16 0.65 9.89
N ALA A 21 1.42 -0.24 8.95
CA ALA A 21 0.39 -0.89 8.15
C ALA A 21 0.61 -2.40 8.13
N GLU A 22 -0.49 -3.13 8.20
CA GLU A 22 -0.51 -4.59 8.05
C GLU A 22 -0.78 -4.95 6.60
N LEU A 23 0.07 -5.83 6.06
CA LEU A 23 -0.07 -6.36 4.72
C LEU A 23 -0.85 -7.67 4.76
N LYS A 24 -1.78 -7.80 3.81
CA LYS A 24 -2.50 -9.06 3.57
C LYS A 24 -1.53 -10.12 3.05
N SER A 25 -1.86 -11.39 3.25
CA SER A 25 -1.11 -12.52 2.69
C SER A 25 -1.45 -12.74 1.20
N THR A 26 -1.11 -11.76 0.37
CA THR A 26 -1.30 -11.78 -1.10
C THR A 26 0.04 -11.70 -1.82
N ARG A 27 0.11 -12.12 -3.08
CA ARG A 27 1.31 -12.03 -3.92
C ARG A 27 1.70 -10.58 -4.17
N THR A 28 0.73 -9.69 -4.42
CA THR A 28 1.00 -8.25 -4.56
C THR A 28 1.64 -7.68 -3.28
N ALA A 29 1.14 -8.08 -2.11
CA ALA A 29 1.70 -7.64 -0.83
C ALA A 29 3.09 -8.22 -0.56
N GLU A 30 3.35 -9.47 -0.97
CA GLU A 30 4.67 -10.07 -0.88
C GLU A 30 5.67 -9.32 -1.77
N GLU A 31 5.34 -9.08 -3.04
CA GLU A 31 6.20 -8.30 -3.94
C GLU A 31 6.44 -6.88 -3.45
N LEU A 32 5.39 -6.22 -2.94
CA LEU A 32 5.51 -4.92 -2.30
C LEU A 32 6.51 -4.96 -1.15
N TYR A 33 6.39 -5.96 -0.27
CA TYR A 33 7.29 -6.11 0.88
C TYR A 33 8.75 -6.35 0.44
N GLN A 34 8.97 -7.13 -0.61
CA GLN A 34 10.31 -7.36 -1.17
C GLN A 34 10.90 -6.13 -1.88
N ALA A 35 10.05 -5.21 -2.36
CA ALA A 35 10.49 -3.95 -2.95
C ALA A 35 10.88 -2.88 -1.93
N LEU A 36 10.62 -3.11 -0.62
CA LEU A 36 11.02 -2.19 0.44
C LEU A 36 12.51 -2.36 0.81
N PRO A 37 13.19 -1.30 1.26
CA PRO A 37 12.67 0.06 1.47
C PRO A 37 12.46 0.82 0.16
N ALA A 38 11.42 1.68 0.14
CA ALA A 38 11.12 2.57 -0.98
C ALA A 38 11.02 4.01 -0.49
N GLU A 39 11.62 4.94 -1.22
CA GLU A 39 11.63 6.37 -0.92
C GLU A 39 11.24 7.16 -2.18
N GLY A 40 10.52 8.27 -2.00
CA GLY A 40 10.06 9.08 -3.12
C GLY A 40 9.23 10.28 -2.69
N PRO A 41 8.86 11.15 -3.65
CA PRO A 41 7.99 12.29 -3.37
C PRO A 41 6.60 11.80 -2.95
N LEU A 42 6.06 12.45 -1.92
CA LEU A 42 4.66 12.29 -1.52
C LEU A 42 3.77 13.04 -2.49
N ASN A 43 2.77 12.37 -3.04
CA ASN A 43 1.72 13.00 -3.81
C ASN A 43 0.40 12.91 -3.05
N VAL A 44 -0.50 13.86 -3.31
CA VAL A 44 -1.79 13.99 -2.61
C VAL A 44 -2.90 14.09 -3.64
N TRP A 45 -3.96 13.32 -3.48
CA TRP A 45 -5.18 13.45 -4.27
C TRP A 45 -6.41 13.42 -3.35
N GLY A 46 -6.99 14.59 -3.10
CA GLY A 46 -8.01 14.74 -2.06
C GLY A 46 -7.48 14.32 -0.69
N GLU A 47 -8.15 13.37 -0.05
CA GLU A 47 -7.75 12.81 1.25
C GLU A 47 -7.04 11.45 1.14
N GLU A 48 -6.22 11.30 0.08
CA GLU A 48 -5.35 10.14 -0.18
C GLU A 48 -3.89 10.60 -0.38
N PHE A 49 -2.96 9.89 0.26
CA PHE A 49 -1.54 10.01 -0.03
C PHE A 49 -1.08 8.86 -0.90
N TYR A 50 -0.27 9.14 -1.91
CA TYR A 50 0.34 8.07 -2.69
C TYR A 50 1.79 8.35 -3.06
N PHE A 51 2.58 7.28 -3.13
CA PHE A 51 3.96 7.31 -3.58
C PHE A 51 4.27 6.11 -4.47
N LYS A 52 5.17 6.33 -5.43
CA LYS A 52 5.51 5.32 -6.44
C LYS A 52 6.47 4.28 -5.86
N ILE A 53 6.14 3.01 -6.08
CA ILE A 53 7.00 1.86 -5.77
C ILE A 53 7.12 1.03 -7.05
N PRO A 54 8.12 1.34 -7.91
CA PRO A 54 8.28 0.65 -9.17
C PRO A 54 8.70 -0.80 -8.96
N GLY A 55 8.38 -1.65 -9.94
CA GLY A 55 8.81 -3.06 -9.95
C GLY A 55 7.89 -4.03 -9.20
N VAL A 56 6.87 -3.55 -8.51
CA VAL A 56 5.82 -4.40 -7.91
C VAL A 56 4.78 -4.74 -8.96
N LYS A 57 4.49 -6.03 -9.12
CA LYS A 57 3.42 -6.54 -9.98
C LYS A 57 2.11 -6.62 -9.20
N ASP A 58 1.06 -6.06 -9.79
CA ASP A 58 -0.29 -6.20 -9.25
C ASP A 58 -0.96 -7.49 -9.76
N HIS A 59 -1.15 -8.46 -8.85
CA HIS A 59 -1.85 -9.72 -9.12
C HIS A 59 -3.38 -9.61 -8.94
N ARG A 60 -3.89 -8.44 -8.50
CA ARG A 60 -5.32 -8.10 -8.37
C ARG A 60 -6.18 -9.07 -7.53
N GLU A 61 -5.55 -9.84 -6.64
CA GLU A 61 -6.21 -10.89 -5.83
C GLU A 61 -7.30 -10.35 -4.89
N THR A 62 -7.18 -9.08 -4.48
CA THR A 62 -8.16 -8.40 -3.63
C THR A 62 -8.57 -7.03 -4.20
N ALA A 63 -8.49 -6.89 -5.54
CA ALA A 63 -8.81 -5.65 -6.21
C ALA A 63 -10.26 -5.23 -5.94
N THR A 64 -10.43 -3.98 -5.54
CA THR A 64 -11.72 -3.37 -5.20
C THR A 64 -11.65 -1.88 -5.50
N THR A 65 -12.80 -1.28 -5.78
CA THR A 65 -12.96 0.19 -5.87
C THR A 65 -13.52 0.79 -4.57
N GLN A 66 -13.90 -0.06 -3.61
CA GLN A 66 -14.39 0.37 -2.31
C GLN A 66 -13.24 0.32 -1.30
N VAL A 67 -12.87 1.49 -0.79
CA VAL A 67 -11.82 1.69 0.22
C VAL A 67 -12.39 2.43 1.42
N LYS A 68 -11.79 2.23 2.59
CA LYS A 68 -12.16 2.90 3.85
C LYS A 68 -11.01 3.77 4.33
N VAL A 69 -11.34 4.76 5.14
CA VAL A 69 -10.32 5.51 5.90
C VAL A 69 -9.51 4.51 6.73
N GLY A 70 -8.19 4.62 6.62
CA GLY A 70 -7.22 3.71 7.23
C GLY A 70 -6.73 2.58 6.31
N ASP A 71 -7.35 2.38 5.15
CA ASP A 71 -6.87 1.37 4.20
C ASP A 71 -5.53 1.79 3.57
N VAL A 72 -4.73 0.78 3.26
CA VAL A 72 -3.54 0.89 2.41
C VAL A 72 -3.73 -0.01 1.21
N ALA A 73 -3.61 0.54 0.01
CA ALA A 73 -3.80 -0.20 -1.23
C ALA A 73 -2.62 -0.02 -2.18
N PHE A 74 -2.32 -1.06 -2.97
CA PHE A 74 -1.38 -0.94 -4.07
C PHE A 74 -2.16 -0.81 -5.38
N TRP A 75 -1.93 0.26 -6.13
CA TRP A 75 -2.54 0.46 -7.43
C TRP A 75 -1.54 0.06 -8.50
N GLY A 76 -1.81 -1.05 -9.18
CA GLY A 76 -0.95 -1.53 -10.28
C GLY A 76 -0.83 -0.51 -11.41
N ALA A 77 -1.91 0.21 -11.70
CA ALA A 77 -1.88 1.38 -12.58
C ALA A 77 -1.10 2.51 -11.90
N GLY A 78 0.09 2.82 -12.42
CA GLY A 78 0.99 3.81 -11.84
C GLY A 78 2.03 3.24 -10.86
N GLN A 79 1.85 1.99 -10.42
CA GLN A 79 2.70 1.30 -9.43
C GLN A 79 2.87 2.14 -8.16
N VAL A 80 1.76 2.50 -7.53
CA VAL A 80 1.75 3.38 -6.35
C VAL A 80 1.18 2.66 -5.14
N LEU A 81 1.73 2.97 -3.96
CA LEU A 81 1.10 2.66 -2.68
C LEU A 81 0.27 3.86 -2.26
N ALA A 82 -1.02 3.63 -2.02
CA ALA A 82 -2.01 4.60 -1.59
C ALA A 82 -2.37 4.40 -0.11
N ILE A 83 -2.56 5.50 0.61
CA ILE A 83 -2.99 5.55 2.02
C ILE A 83 -4.20 6.46 2.10
N PHE A 84 -5.33 5.91 2.49
CA PHE A 84 -6.60 6.64 2.56
C PHE A 84 -6.80 7.19 3.97
N PHE A 85 -6.83 8.52 4.13
CA PHE A 85 -7.02 9.16 5.45
C PHE A 85 -8.30 9.99 5.54
N GLY A 86 -9.08 10.06 4.47
CA GLY A 86 -10.40 10.67 4.44
C GLY A 86 -11.21 10.25 3.21
N ARG A 87 -12.16 11.07 2.79
CA ARG A 87 -12.91 10.92 1.53
C ARG A 87 -12.01 11.23 0.34
N THR A 88 -11.88 10.26 -0.55
CA THR A 88 -11.39 10.54 -1.90
C THR A 88 -12.40 11.45 -2.62
N PRO A 89 -11.95 12.39 -3.48
CA PRO A 89 -12.82 13.32 -4.20
C PRO A 89 -13.87 12.65 -5.07
#